data_AF-A0A3N5ZWL1-F1
#
_entry.id   AF-A0A3N5ZWL1-F1
#
_cell.length_a   1.000
_cell.length_b   1.000
_cell.length_c   1.000
_cell.angle_alpha   90.00
_cell.angle_beta   90.00
_cell.angle_gamma   90.00
#
_symmetry.space_group_name_H-M   'P 1'
#
loop_
_entity.id
_entity.type
_entity.pdbx_description
1 polymer ?
#
loop_
_entity_poly.entity_id
_entity_poly.type
_entity_poly.pdbx_seq_one_letter_code
_entity_poly.pdbx_strand_id
1 'polypeptide(L)'
;DAQTKLGATEERLRDAKQLNIGRLPEQTGANLQTLNGLRQQLESTNIALRGEQDRLSMVDRQLEAMRQGTEGMPLLRGNGNGDMGMAPRMKVQALEQELAAARMTYTEKHPEVIRLQEELKSAKAAAAAERARPADDRLAYLKNDPTYRQLLADQEMGRMRIREMQRAEAQALSQIALYQRRVESTPMVEQQLASLQREYDLQKAQYSDLVAKREAARMAEALERRQAVEQFRVFSPATWPKAPFSPNRLRILLGAVVLGLFLGSLGVVGREFMDRSVHDAQTLQHEYELPVLGEISTIPVALVGNGRRR
;
A
#
# COMPACT_ATOMS: atom_id res chain seq x y z
N ASP A 1 5.74 1.91 -20.60
CA ASP A 1 6.62 2.64 -19.66
C ASP A 1 5.89 3.58 -18.70
N ALA A 2 5.19 4.63 -19.15
CA ALA A 2 4.51 5.55 -18.22
C ALA A 2 3.36 4.89 -17.43
N GLN A 3 2.51 4.11 -18.11
CA GLN A 3 1.42 3.36 -17.48
C GLN A 3 1.92 2.33 -16.46
N THR A 4 3.00 1.61 -16.81
CA THR A 4 3.63 0.63 -15.92
C THR A 4 4.26 1.27 -14.69
N LYS A 5 4.89 2.45 -14.84
CA LYS A 5 5.41 3.23 -13.70
C LYS A 5 4.28 3.69 -12.77
N LEU A 6 3.22 4.25 -13.35
CA LEU A 6 2.03 4.68 -12.60
C LEU A 6 1.42 3.53 -11.79
N GLY A 7 1.22 2.36 -12.42
CA GLY A 7 0.70 1.18 -11.73
C GLY A 7 1.62 0.71 -10.59
N ALA A 8 2.94 0.72 -10.80
CA ALA A 8 3.89 0.33 -9.76
C ALA A 8 3.90 1.29 -8.55
N THR A 9 3.73 2.59 -8.77
CA THR A 9 3.66 3.57 -7.67
C THR A 9 2.29 3.53 -6.98
N GLU A 10 1.20 3.26 -7.70
CA GLU A 10 -0.11 3.00 -7.12
C GLU A 10 -0.10 1.76 -6.20
N GLU A 11 0.55 0.67 -6.63
CA GLU A 11 0.73 -0.54 -5.83
C GLU A 11 1.54 -0.26 -4.57
N ARG A 12 2.69 0.43 -4.69
CA ARG A 12 3.50 0.84 -3.53
C ARG A 12 2.72 1.71 -2.54
N LEU A 13 1.90 2.64 -3.02
CA LEU A 13 1.05 3.47 -2.16
C LEU A 13 -0.01 2.63 -1.45
N ARG A 14 -0.63 1.68 -2.15
CA ARG A 14 -1.62 0.76 -1.56
C ARG A 14 -0.99 -0.11 -0.47
N ASP A 15 0.16 -0.70 -0.75
CA ASP A 15 0.87 -1.57 0.19
C ASP A 15 1.35 -0.79 1.41
N ALA A 16 1.87 0.43 1.22
CA ALA A 16 2.24 1.31 2.32
C ALA A 16 1.04 1.65 3.22
N LYS A 17 -0.16 1.86 2.66
CA LYS A 17 -1.38 2.05 3.45
C LYS A 17 -1.78 0.77 4.19
N GLN A 18 -1.70 -0.39 3.55
CA GLN A 18 -2.05 -1.68 4.14
C GLN A 18 -1.12 -2.09 5.29
N LEU A 19 0.19 -1.88 5.15
CA LEU A 19 1.18 -2.19 6.17
C LEU A 19 1.06 -1.28 7.41
N ASN A 20 0.53 -0.07 7.24
CA ASN A 20 0.39 0.92 8.30
C ASN A 20 -1.04 1.07 8.84
N ILE A 21 -1.92 0.09 8.61
CA ILE A 21 -3.26 0.08 9.22
C ILE A 21 -3.14 0.21 10.74
N GLY A 22 -3.92 1.13 11.32
CA GLY A 22 -3.88 1.50 12.73
C GLY A 22 -2.93 2.67 13.04
N ARG A 23 -2.09 3.09 12.09
CA ARG A 23 -1.12 4.21 12.21
C ARG A 23 -1.34 5.29 11.15
N LEU A 24 -2.44 5.19 10.40
CA LEU A 24 -2.75 6.13 9.34
C LEU A 24 -3.15 7.49 9.96
N PRO A 25 -2.81 8.61 9.30
CA PRO A 25 -3.16 9.96 9.77
C PRO A 25 -4.65 10.09 10.09
N GLU A 26 -5.51 9.55 9.23
CA GLU A 26 -6.97 9.58 9.36
C GLU A 26 -7.48 8.83 10.60
N GLN A 27 -6.70 7.89 11.12
CA GLN A 27 -7.04 7.09 12.31
C GLN A 27 -6.51 7.71 13.61
N THR A 28 -5.69 8.74 13.54
CA THR A 28 -5.04 9.36 14.71
C THR A 28 -6.06 9.92 15.70
N GLY A 29 -7.12 10.57 15.21
CA GLY A 29 -8.19 11.06 16.07
C GLY A 29 -8.89 9.95 16.85
N ALA A 30 -9.25 8.85 16.18
CA ALA A 30 -9.86 7.68 16.82
C ALA A 30 -8.90 6.98 17.80
N ASN A 31 -7.61 6.89 17.45
CA ASN A 31 -6.58 6.34 18.32
C ASN A 31 -6.42 7.18 19.60
N LEU A 32 -6.43 8.51 19.51
CA LEU A 32 -6.35 9.42 20.65
C LEU A 32 -7.59 9.33 21.55
N GLN A 33 -8.79 9.24 20.96
CA GLN A 33 -10.03 9.03 21.72
C GLN A 33 -9.98 7.71 22.49
N THR A 34 -9.55 6.63 21.83
CA THR A 34 -9.39 5.31 22.47
C THR A 34 -8.35 5.37 23.59
N LEU A 35 -7.22 6.05 23.36
CA LEU A 35 -6.16 6.23 24.35
C LEU A 35 -6.67 6.97 25.60
N ASN A 36 -7.45 8.04 25.42
CA ASN A 36 -8.04 8.79 26.52
C ASN A 36 -9.04 7.94 27.31
N GLY A 37 -9.89 7.17 26.62
CA GLY A 37 -10.81 6.23 27.27
C GLY A 37 -10.09 5.15 28.08
N LEU A 38 -9.02 4.56 27.51
CA LEU A 38 -8.19 3.57 28.21
C LEU A 38 -7.49 4.16 29.44
N ARG A 39 -7.02 5.42 29.38
CA ARG A 39 -6.41 6.11 30.52
C ARG A 39 -7.43 6.34 31.65
N GLN A 40 -8.65 6.77 31.32
CA GLN A 40 -9.73 6.92 32.29
C GLN A 40 -10.12 5.57 32.92
N GLN A 41 -10.17 4.51 32.10
CA GLN A 41 -10.42 3.15 32.59
C GLN A 41 -9.30 2.65 33.52
N LEU A 42 -8.04 2.93 33.19
CA LEU A 42 -6.90 2.58 34.04
C LEU A 42 -6.98 3.31 35.39
N GLU A 43 -7.30 4.61 35.36
CA GLU A 43 -7.45 5.42 36.58
C GLU A 43 -8.57 4.86 37.48
N SER A 44 -9.74 4.58 36.91
CA SER A 44 -10.86 4.01 37.68
C SER A 44 -10.54 2.61 38.23
N THR A 45 -9.85 1.77 37.45
CA THR A 45 -9.39 0.44 37.89
C THR A 45 -8.39 0.57 39.04
N ASN A 46 -7.47 1.54 38.98
CA ASN A 46 -6.48 1.77 40.03
C ASN A 46 -7.10 2.29 41.33
N ILE A 47 -8.11 3.15 41.24
CA ILE A 47 -8.87 3.59 42.41
C ILE A 47 -9.61 2.40 43.04
N ALA A 48 -10.29 1.59 42.23
CA ALA A 48 -11.01 0.40 42.71
C ALA A 48 -10.06 -0.63 43.35
N LEU A 49 -8.90 -0.86 42.72
CA LEU A 49 -7.87 -1.77 43.22
C LEU A 49 -7.35 -1.34 44.59
N ARG A 50 -7.03 -0.06 44.77
CA ARG A 50 -6.61 0.47 46.09
C ARG A 50 -7.72 0.32 47.12
N GLY A 51 -8.96 0.63 46.75
CA GLY A 51 -10.11 0.45 47.65
C GLY A 51 -10.30 -1.00 48.12
N GLU A 52 -10.16 -1.98 47.22
CA GLU A 52 -10.25 -3.40 47.58
C GLU A 52 -9.02 -3.88 48.38
N GLN A 53 -7.82 -3.35 48.11
CA GLN A 53 -6.62 -3.60 48.92
C GLN A 53 -6.78 -3.08 50.35
N ASP A 54 -7.29 -1.85 50.51
CA ASP A 54 -7.56 -1.26 51.82
C ASP A 54 -8.61 -2.08 52.58
N ARG A 55 -9.69 -2.49 51.90
CA ARG A 55 -10.71 -3.37 52.49
C ARG A 55 -10.12 -4.71 52.92
N LEU A 56 -9.30 -5.35 52.10
CA LEU A 56 -8.64 -6.60 52.44
C LEU A 56 -7.74 -6.43 53.67
N SER A 57 -7.00 -5.32 53.77
CA SER A 57 -6.18 -5.02 54.95
C SER A 57 -7.01 -4.87 56.23
N MET A 58 -8.24 -4.33 56.13
CA MET A 58 -9.16 -4.25 57.26
C MET A 58 -9.67 -5.64 57.68
N VAL A 59 -10.04 -6.48 56.71
CA VAL A 59 -10.48 -7.86 56.96
C VAL A 59 -9.34 -8.68 57.57
N ASP A 60 -8.11 -8.54 57.06
CA ASP A 60 -6.92 -9.21 57.60
C ASP A 60 -6.68 -8.82 59.06
N ARG A 61 -6.76 -7.52 59.40
CA ARG A 61 -6.66 -7.04 60.79
C ARG A 61 -7.77 -7.60 61.68
N GLN A 62 -9.02 -7.67 61.19
CA GLN A 62 -10.13 -8.25 61.95
C GLN A 62 -9.93 -9.75 62.20
N LEU A 63 -9.48 -10.50 61.19
CA LEU A 63 -9.15 -11.92 61.32
C LEU A 63 -8.00 -12.14 62.30
N GLU A 64 -6.97 -11.30 62.28
CA GLU A 64 -5.86 -11.35 63.24
C GLU A 64 -6.30 -11.02 64.65
N ALA A 65 -7.13 -10.00 64.84
CA ALA A 65 -7.70 -9.64 66.15
C ALA A 65 -8.49 -10.82 66.75
N MET A 66 -9.33 -11.49 65.94
CA MET A 66 -10.05 -12.69 66.34
C MET A 66 -9.10 -13.84 66.72
N ARG A 67 -8.03 -14.07 65.95
CA ARG A 67 -7.02 -15.11 66.24
C ARG A 67 -6.24 -14.83 67.53
N GLN A 68 -5.87 -13.58 67.77
CA GLN A 68 -5.18 -13.14 68.98
C GLN A 68 -6.14 -13.09 70.19
N GLY A 69 -7.44 -13.20 69.96
CA GLY A 69 -8.48 -13.05 70.98
C GLY A 69 -8.44 -11.64 71.56
N THR A 70 -8.09 -10.65 70.76
CA THR A 70 -8.03 -9.23 71.12
C THR A 70 -9.30 -8.58 70.56
N GLU A 71 -10.07 -7.94 71.44
CA GLU A 71 -11.35 -7.24 71.18
C GLU A 71 -12.66 -8.05 71.18
N GLY A 72 -13.55 -7.67 72.11
CA GLY A 72 -14.99 -7.50 71.86
C GLY A 72 -15.93 -8.71 71.81
N MET A 73 -15.50 -9.88 71.34
CA MET A 73 -16.43 -11.02 71.20
C MET A 73 -16.19 -12.12 72.22
N PRO A 74 -17.19 -12.47 73.05
CA PRO A 74 -17.17 -13.72 73.81
C PRO A 74 -17.02 -14.86 72.80
N LEU A 75 -16.02 -15.72 72.99
CA LEU A 75 -16.05 -17.04 72.36
C LEU A 75 -17.32 -17.71 72.87
N LEU A 76 -18.36 -17.74 72.04
CA LEU A 76 -19.61 -18.41 72.40
C LEU A 76 -19.27 -19.87 72.63
N ARG A 77 -19.51 -20.31 73.87
CA ARG A 77 -19.26 -21.66 74.35
C ARG A 77 -20.01 -22.64 73.45
N GLY A 78 -19.29 -23.28 72.55
CA GLY A 78 -19.82 -24.36 71.73
C GLY A 78 -20.09 -25.59 72.59
N ASN A 79 -21.35 -26.02 72.57
CA ASN A 79 -21.95 -27.24 73.13
C ASN A 79 -22.35 -27.27 74.62
N GLY A 80 -23.68 -27.29 74.83
CA GLY A 80 -24.34 -27.94 75.96
C GLY A 80 -24.59 -27.06 77.19
N ASN A 81 -25.84 -26.63 77.34
CA ASN A 81 -26.43 -26.04 78.55
C ASN A 81 -25.79 -24.73 79.08
N GLY A 82 -26.45 -23.62 78.72
CA GLY A 82 -27.02 -22.74 79.73
C GLY A 82 -26.07 -22.00 80.67
N ASP A 83 -25.00 -21.40 80.16
CA ASP A 83 -24.42 -20.27 80.88
C ASP A 83 -23.99 -19.18 79.90
N MET A 84 -24.86 -18.18 79.75
CA MET A 84 -24.59 -16.92 79.04
C MET A 84 -23.68 -16.06 79.94
N GLY A 85 -22.54 -16.62 80.31
CA GLY A 85 -21.56 -15.97 81.17
C GLY A 85 -20.85 -14.87 80.39
N MET A 86 -20.82 -13.66 80.95
CA MET A 86 -19.99 -12.56 80.45
C MET A 86 -18.55 -13.04 80.25
N ALA A 87 -17.94 -12.76 79.09
CA ALA A 87 -16.56 -13.17 78.83
C ALA A 87 -15.64 -12.73 80.00
N PRO A 88 -14.68 -13.56 80.46
CA PRO A 88 -13.87 -13.24 81.64
C PRO A 88 -13.23 -11.86 81.62
N ARG A 89 -12.86 -11.34 80.43
CA ARG A 89 -12.35 -9.98 80.26
C ARG A 89 -13.40 -8.88 80.43
N MET A 90 -14.60 -9.08 79.90
CA MET A 90 -15.73 -8.15 80.12
C MET A 90 -16.13 -8.12 81.60
N LYS A 91 -16.06 -9.28 82.26
CA LYS A 91 -16.26 -9.40 83.70
C LYS A 91 -15.18 -8.65 84.50
N VAL A 92 -13.91 -8.72 84.08
CA VAL A 92 -12.82 -7.90 84.66
C VAL A 92 -13.14 -6.42 84.53
N GLN A 93 -13.53 -5.94 83.34
CA GLN A 93 -13.82 -4.52 83.12
C GLN A 93 -15.02 -4.02 83.94
N ALA A 94 -16.10 -4.82 84.03
CA ALA A 94 -17.26 -4.52 84.86
C ALA A 94 -16.89 -4.47 86.36
N LEU A 95 -16.13 -5.46 86.86
CA LEU A 95 -15.68 -5.49 88.25
C LEU A 95 -14.70 -4.36 88.59
N GLU A 96 -13.89 -3.89 87.63
CA GLU A 96 -13.04 -2.70 87.82
C GLU A 96 -13.86 -1.43 88.01
N GLN A 97 -14.95 -1.27 87.24
CA GLN A 97 -15.87 -0.14 87.37
C GLN A 97 -16.63 -0.19 88.71
N GLU A 98 -17.14 -1.37 89.08
CA GLU A 98 -17.83 -1.59 90.37
C GLU A 98 -16.90 -1.34 91.56
N LEU A 99 -15.65 -1.82 91.49
CA LEU A 99 -14.64 -1.58 92.53
C LEU A 99 -14.30 -0.09 92.63
N ALA A 100 -14.20 0.63 91.52
CA ALA A 100 -13.95 2.06 91.51
C ALA A 100 -15.10 2.84 92.16
N ALA A 101 -16.35 2.47 91.87
CA ALA A 101 -17.53 3.06 92.50
C ALA A 101 -17.60 2.76 94.01
N ALA A 102 -17.37 1.51 94.41
CA ALA A 102 -17.38 1.10 95.82
C ALA A 102 -16.29 1.83 96.64
N ARG A 103 -15.11 2.09 96.05
CA ARG A 103 -14.02 2.84 96.70
C ARG A 103 -14.31 4.33 96.91
N MET A 104 -15.34 4.90 96.27
CA MET A 104 -15.78 6.28 96.52
C MET A 104 -16.60 6.39 97.81
N THR A 105 -17.25 5.31 98.24
CA THR A 105 -18.17 5.30 99.38
C THR A 105 -17.63 4.48 100.56
N TYR A 106 -16.80 3.48 100.29
CA TYR A 106 -16.29 2.53 101.27
C TYR A 106 -14.76 2.58 101.37
N THR A 107 -14.24 2.33 102.57
CA THR A 107 -12.79 2.23 102.81
C THR A 107 -12.24 0.88 102.36
N GLU A 108 -10.92 0.76 102.16
CA GLU A 108 -10.29 -0.47 101.63
C GLU A 108 -10.52 -1.72 102.50
N LYS A 109 -10.89 -1.56 103.78
CA LYS A 109 -11.19 -2.67 104.70
C LYS A 109 -12.66 -3.09 104.70
N HIS A 110 -13.52 -2.43 103.92
CA HIS A 110 -14.94 -2.76 103.88
C HIS A 110 -15.18 -4.13 103.23
N PRO A 111 -16.07 -4.98 103.77
CA PRO A 111 -16.32 -6.32 103.25
C PRO A 111 -16.65 -6.36 101.75
N GLU A 112 -17.34 -5.34 101.24
CA GLU A 112 -17.72 -5.23 99.84
C GLU A 112 -16.53 -4.93 98.92
N VAL A 113 -15.58 -4.10 99.35
CA VAL A 113 -14.35 -3.81 98.59
C VAL A 113 -13.46 -5.05 98.54
N ILE A 114 -13.37 -5.79 99.65
CA ILE A 114 -12.62 -7.05 99.72
C ILE A 114 -13.26 -8.11 98.81
N ARG A 115 -14.59 -8.24 98.81
CA ARG A 115 -15.32 -9.15 97.92
C ARG A 115 -15.05 -8.82 96.45
N LEU A 116 -15.20 -7.55 96.06
CA LEU A 116 -14.97 -7.09 94.68
C LEU A 116 -13.50 -7.26 94.25
N GLN A 117 -12.54 -7.08 95.16
CA GLN A 117 -11.12 -7.36 94.89
C GLN A 117 -10.85 -8.84 94.63
N GLU A 118 -11.43 -9.76 95.41
CA GLU A 118 -11.22 -11.19 95.21
C GLU A 118 -11.95 -11.70 93.94
N GLU A 119 -13.13 -11.15 93.66
CA GLU A 119 -13.84 -11.39 92.39
C GLU A 119 -13.05 -10.86 91.19
N LEU A 120 -12.45 -9.68 91.30
CA LEU A 120 -11.60 -9.12 90.24
C LEU A 120 -10.34 -9.98 90.03
N LYS A 121 -9.71 -10.46 91.10
CA LYS A 121 -8.53 -11.32 91.03
C LYS A 121 -8.84 -12.66 90.37
N SER A 122 -9.95 -13.29 90.73
CA SER A 122 -10.40 -14.54 90.10
C SER A 122 -10.80 -14.33 88.64
N ALA A 123 -11.49 -13.23 88.31
CA ALA A 123 -11.80 -12.86 86.93
C ALA A 123 -10.54 -12.59 86.09
N LYS A 124 -9.52 -11.92 86.65
CA LYS A 124 -8.22 -11.68 86.00
C LYS A 124 -7.47 -12.99 85.76
N ALA A 125 -7.48 -13.92 86.72
CA ALA A 125 -6.87 -15.24 86.56
C ALA A 125 -7.57 -16.06 85.46
N ALA A 126 -8.91 -16.05 85.41
CA ALA A 126 -9.69 -16.70 84.36
C ALA A 126 -9.40 -16.10 82.97
N ALA A 127 -9.31 -14.77 82.87
CA ALA A 127 -8.95 -14.08 81.64
C ALA A 127 -7.51 -14.37 81.18
N ALA A 128 -6.57 -14.55 82.11
CA ALA A 128 -5.19 -14.94 81.82
C ALA A 128 -5.09 -16.41 81.37
N ALA A 129 -5.84 -17.32 82.01
CA ALA A 129 -5.91 -18.73 81.62
C ALA A 129 -6.51 -18.90 80.21
N GLU A 130 -7.49 -18.09 79.83
CA GLU A 130 -8.07 -18.11 78.47
C GLU A 130 -7.10 -17.55 77.41
N ARG A 131 -6.26 -16.57 77.78
CA ARG A 131 -5.15 -16.11 76.93
C ARG A 131 -4.09 -17.19 76.75
N ALA A 132 -3.78 -17.94 77.81
CA ALA A 132 -2.77 -19.00 77.84
C ALA A 132 -3.22 -20.31 77.18
N ARG A 133 -4.48 -20.43 76.71
CA ARG A 133 -4.92 -21.57 75.91
C ARG A 133 -4.06 -21.70 74.63
N PRO A 134 -3.69 -22.93 74.23
CA PRO A 134 -2.97 -23.18 72.98
C PRO A 134 -3.68 -22.53 71.79
N ALA A 135 -2.90 -21.96 70.88
CA ALA A 135 -3.43 -21.28 69.69
C ALA A 135 -4.29 -22.21 68.81
N ASP A 136 -3.98 -23.52 68.81
CA ASP A 136 -4.67 -24.53 68.02
C ASP A 136 -6.12 -24.76 68.46
N ASP A 137 -6.36 -24.81 69.77
CA ASP A 137 -7.72 -24.98 70.32
C ASP A 137 -8.58 -23.76 70.01
N ARG A 138 -8.02 -22.55 70.16
CA ARG A 138 -8.70 -21.29 69.82
C ARG A 138 -9.06 -21.24 68.34
N LEU A 139 -8.14 -21.65 67.47
CA LEU A 139 -8.38 -21.70 66.03
C LEU A 139 -9.49 -22.71 65.68
N ALA A 140 -9.59 -23.84 66.38
CA ALA A 140 -10.66 -24.81 66.20
C ALA A 140 -12.05 -24.23 66.56
N TYR A 141 -12.15 -23.45 67.63
CA TYR A 141 -13.39 -22.73 67.97
C TYR A 141 -13.74 -21.65 66.94
N LEU A 142 -12.76 -20.82 66.54
CA LEU A 142 -12.96 -19.77 65.55
C LEU A 142 -13.43 -20.32 64.19
N LYS A 143 -12.92 -21.48 63.76
CA LYS A 143 -13.37 -22.13 62.52
C LYS A 143 -14.87 -22.47 62.51
N ASN A 144 -15.48 -22.66 63.69
CA ASN A 144 -16.91 -22.93 63.82
C ASN A 144 -17.75 -21.65 63.97
N ASP A 145 -17.14 -20.51 64.26
CA ASP A 145 -17.81 -19.22 64.35
C ASP A 145 -18.31 -18.77 62.96
N PRO A 146 -19.62 -18.50 62.77
CA PRO A 146 -20.16 -17.97 61.52
C PRO A 146 -19.48 -16.68 61.05
N THR A 147 -19.13 -15.77 61.97
CA THR A 147 -18.53 -14.47 61.65
C THR A 147 -17.12 -14.64 61.11
N TYR A 148 -16.33 -15.52 61.73
CA TYR A 148 -14.97 -15.83 61.28
C TYR A 148 -14.98 -16.50 59.90
N ARG A 149 -15.93 -17.43 59.65
CA ARG A 149 -16.09 -18.05 58.33
C ARG A 149 -16.51 -17.05 57.26
N GLN A 150 -17.38 -16.10 57.58
CA GLN A 150 -17.76 -15.03 56.67
C GLN A 150 -16.56 -14.13 56.31
N LEU A 151 -15.75 -13.72 57.30
CA LEU A 151 -14.54 -12.93 57.04
C LEU A 151 -13.51 -13.67 56.20
N LEU A 152 -13.35 -14.99 56.39
CA LEU A 152 -12.49 -15.81 55.53
C LEU A 152 -13.02 -15.86 54.09
N ALA A 153 -14.34 -15.98 53.90
CA ALA A 153 -14.94 -15.95 52.57
C ALA A 153 -14.75 -14.56 51.91
N ASP A 154 -14.95 -13.48 52.67
CA ASP A 154 -14.73 -12.11 52.22
C ASP A 154 -13.25 -11.86 51.84
N GLN A 155 -12.30 -12.41 52.61
CA GLN A 155 -10.87 -12.36 52.32
C GLN A 155 -10.56 -13.02 50.97
N GLU A 156 -11.02 -14.25 50.75
CA GLU A 156 -10.77 -14.99 49.50
C GLU A 156 -11.43 -14.33 48.29
N MET A 157 -12.66 -13.82 48.45
CA MET A 157 -13.34 -13.04 47.42
C MET A 157 -12.60 -11.73 47.12
N GLY A 158 -12.12 -11.02 48.14
CA GLY A 158 -11.31 -9.81 47.98
C GLY A 158 -10.02 -10.08 47.22
N ARG A 159 -9.30 -11.17 47.56
CA ARG A 159 -8.10 -11.60 46.83
C ARG A 159 -8.38 -11.93 45.37
N MET A 160 -9.51 -12.59 45.08
CA MET A 160 -9.92 -12.86 43.69
C MET A 160 -10.20 -11.58 42.91
N ARG A 161 -10.91 -10.61 43.51
CA ARG A 161 -11.19 -9.31 42.88
C ARG A 161 -9.92 -8.52 42.60
N ILE A 162 -9.00 -8.47 43.57
CA ILE A 162 -7.69 -7.82 43.41
C ILE A 162 -6.93 -8.44 42.23
N ARG A 163 -6.86 -9.78 42.13
CA ARG A 163 -6.20 -10.46 41.01
C ARG A 163 -6.84 -10.12 39.66
N GLU A 164 -8.16 -10.04 39.61
CA GLU A 164 -8.87 -9.69 38.37
C GLU A 164 -8.62 -8.22 37.97
N MET A 165 -8.66 -7.30 38.93
CA MET A 165 -8.35 -5.89 38.71
C MET A 165 -6.89 -5.69 38.26
N GLN A 166 -5.93 -6.43 38.82
CA GLN A 166 -4.53 -6.40 38.37
C GLN A 166 -4.37 -6.89 36.93
N ARG A 167 -5.14 -7.90 36.52
CA ARG A 167 -5.16 -8.34 35.11
C ARG A 167 -5.74 -7.27 34.21
N ALA A 168 -6.85 -6.65 34.61
CA ALA A 168 -7.47 -5.55 33.87
C ALA A 168 -6.52 -4.33 33.75
N GLU A 169 -5.80 -3.98 34.82
CA GLU A 169 -4.76 -2.95 34.82
C GLU A 169 -3.65 -3.26 33.82
N ALA A 170 -3.08 -4.47 33.87
CA ALA A 170 -2.03 -4.91 32.96
C ALA A 170 -2.49 -4.91 31.49
N GLN A 171 -3.73 -5.34 31.24
CA GLN A 171 -4.34 -5.29 29.92
C GLN A 171 -4.52 -3.85 29.43
N ALA A 172 -5.05 -2.96 30.28
CA ALA A 172 -5.22 -1.54 29.95
C ALA A 172 -3.88 -0.88 29.63
N LEU A 173 -2.84 -1.12 30.45
CA LEU A 173 -1.48 -0.63 30.20
C LEU A 173 -0.92 -1.14 28.85
N SER A 174 -1.11 -2.42 28.53
CA SER A 174 -0.65 -2.99 27.26
C SER A 174 -1.35 -2.34 26.05
N GLN A 175 -2.65 -2.06 26.16
CA GLN A 175 -3.41 -1.38 25.12
C GLN A 175 -3.01 0.08 24.99
N ILE A 176 -2.84 0.79 26.11
CA ILE A 176 -2.32 2.17 26.14
C ILE A 176 -0.98 2.24 25.39
N ALA A 177 -0.04 1.34 25.69
CA ALA A 177 1.26 1.29 25.02
C ALA A 177 1.15 0.97 23.51
N LEU A 178 0.17 0.16 23.09
CA LEU A 178 -0.10 -0.10 21.68
C LEU A 178 -0.61 1.16 20.95
N TYR A 179 -1.64 1.81 21.49
CA TYR A 179 -2.25 3.00 20.88
C TYR A 179 -1.32 4.21 20.94
N GLN A 180 -0.56 4.37 22.01
CA GLN A 180 0.46 5.40 22.12
C GLN A 180 1.53 5.23 21.03
N ARG A 181 2.08 4.02 20.85
CA ARG A 181 3.02 3.74 19.75
C ARG A 181 2.42 4.02 18.37
N ARG A 182 1.13 3.74 18.17
CA ARG A 182 0.44 4.04 16.91
C ARG A 182 0.45 5.54 16.63
N VAL A 183 -0.01 6.34 17.59
CA VAL A 183 -0.05 7.81 17.48
C VAL A 183 1.35 8.40 17.30
N GLU A 184 2.33 7.95 18.08
CA GLU A 184 3.71 8.43 17.99
C GLU A 184 4.37 8.10 16.64
N SER A 185 4.02 6.97 16.03
CA SER A 185 4.54 6.59 14.72
C SER A 185 3.83 7.26 13.54
N THR A 186 2.63 7.83 13.74
CA THR A 186 1.83 8.43 12.67
C THR A 186 2.61 9.46 11.84
N PRO A 187 3.36 10.43 12.41
CA PRO A 187 4.00 11.46 11.60
C PRO A 187 5.01 10.91 10.59
N MET A 188 5.74 9.84 10.96
CA MET A 188 6.66 9.17 10.04
C MET A 188 5.92 8.47 8.90
N VAL A 189 4.80 7.80 9.22
CA VAL A 189 3.92 7.17 8.24
C VAL A 189 3.31 8.21 7.30
N GLU A 190 2.86 9.35 7.84
CA GLU A 190 2.31 10.46 7.08
C GLU A 190 3.33 11.00 6.09
N GLN A 191 4.57 11.24 6.52
CA GLN A 191 5.64 11.70 5.64
C GLN A 191 5.93 10.70 4.51
N GLN A 192 5.96 9.41 4.82
CA GLN A 192 6.16 8.35 3.83
C GLN A 192 5.00 8.32 2.82
N LEU A 193 3.76 8.32 3.28
CA LEU A 193 2.58 8.31 2.42
C LEU A 193 2.50 9.58 1.56
N ALA A 194 2.81 10.75 2.12
CA ALA A 194 2.85 12.01 1.39
C ALA A 194 3.90 11.99 0.27
N SER A 195 5.06 11.35 0.48
CA SER A 195 6.09 11.21 -0.54
C SER A 195 5.62 10.31 -1.71
N LEU A 196 5.01 9.17 -1.41
CA LEU A 196 4.45 8.26 -2.40
C LEU A 196 3.26 8.88 -3.14
N GLN A 197 2.43 9.64 -2.43
CA GLN A 197 1.30 10.37 -3.02
C GLN A 197 1.80 11.41 -4.03
N ARG A 198 2.84 12.20 -3.69
CA ARG A 198 3.44 13.15 -4.63
C ARG A 198 4.03 12.45 -5.86
N GLU A 199 4.70 11.30 -5.68
CA GLU A 199 5.24 10.51 -6.81
C GLU A 199 4.11 10.00 -7.71
N TYR A 200 3.03 9.47 -7.12
CA TYR A 200 1.84 9.02 -7.84
C TYR A 200 1.20 10.17 -8.63
N ASP A 201 0.99 11.33 -8.00
CA ASP A 201 0.37 12.49 -8.63
C ASP A 201 1.21 13.02 -9.81
N LEU A 202 2.54 13.04 -9.66
CA LEU A 202 3.47 13.40 -10.74
C LEU A 202 3.37 12.43 -11.91
N GLN A 203 3.43 11.12 -11.65
CA GLN A 203 3.36 10.10 -12.70
C GLN A 203 1.99 10.10 -13.39
N LYS A 204 0.91 10.32 -12.64
CA LYS A 204 -0.44 10.44 -13.17
C LYS A 204 -0.54 11.65 -14.10
N ALA A 205 0.00 12.80 -13.69
CA ALA A 205 0.06 13.99 -14.53
C ALA A 205 0.86 13.73 -15.82
N GLN A 206 2.05 13.14 -15.74
CA GLN A 206 2.86 12.79 -16.92
C GLN A 206 2.14 11.81 -17.86
N TYR A 207 1.50 10.78 -17.31
CA TYR A 207 0.72 9.84 -18.10
C TYR A 207 -0.45 10.54 -18.81
N SER A 208 -1.18 11.40 -18.10
CA SER A 208 -2.29 12.16 -18.68
C SER A 208 -1.86 13.10 -19.81
N ASP A 209 -0.70 13.76 -19.67
CA ASP A 209 -0.11 14.61 -20.71
C ASP A 209 0.30 13.81 -21.95
N LEU A 210 0.94 12.65 -21.76
CA LEU A 210 1.31 11.75 -22.86
C LEU A 210 0.08 11.21 -23.61
N VAL A 211 -0.98 10.86 -22.88
CA VAL A 211 -2.26 10.44 -23.48
C VAL A 211 -2.86 11.59 -24.29
N ALA A 212 -2.91 12.80 -23.73
CA ALA A 212 -3.45 13.97 -24.43
C ALA A 212 -2.66 14.28 -25.72
N LYS A 213 -1.32 14.26 -25.67
CA LYS A 213 -0.45 14.46 -26.83
C LYS A 213 -0.64 13.37 -27.89
N ARG A 214 -0.84 12.11 -27.49
CA ARG A 214 -1.11 11.00 -28.42
C ARG A 214 -2.42 11.22 -29.17
N GLU A 215 -3.48 11.59 -28.46
CA GLU A 215 -4.77 11.84 -29.10
C GLU A 215 -4.74 13.08 -29.99
N ALA A 216 -4.02 14.14 -29.60
CA ALA A 216 -3.78 15.29 -30.46
C ALA A 216 -3.02 14.92 -31.75
N ALA A 217 -1.95 14.14 -31.65
CA ALA A 217 -1.20 13.66 -32.82
C ALA A 217 -2.06 12.78 -33.75
N ARG A 218 -2.89 11.90 -33.20
CA ARG A 218 -3.85 11.10 -33.97
C ARG A 218 -4.88 11.95 -34.70
N MET A 219 -5.40 13.00 -34.06
CA MET A 219 -6.30 13.94 -34.71
C MET A 219 -5.60 14.69 -35.84
N ALA A 220 -4.38 15.19 -35.61
CA ALA A 220 -3.58 15.87 -36.63
C ALA A 220 -3.30 14.96 -37.83
N GLU A 221 -2.89 13.70 -37.60
CA GLU A 221 -2.70 12.70 -38.66
C GLU A 221 -4.00 12.43 -39.42
N ALA A 222 -5.13 12.30 -38.72
CA ALA A 222 -6.44 12.11 -39.36
C ALA A 222 -6.88 13.33 -40.20
N LEU A 223 -6.57 14.55 -39.75
CA LEU A 223 -6.80 15.76 -40.54
C LEU A 223 -5.87 15.82 -41.77
N GLU A 224 -4.58 15.52 -41.62
CA GLU A 224 -3.62 15.50 -42.72
C GLU A 224 -4.01 14.47 -43.78
N ARG A 225 -4.39 13.25 -43.38
CA ARG A 225 -4.90 12.22 -44.30
C ARG A 225 -6.16 12.67 -45.04
N ARG A 226 -7.05 13.44 -44.40
CA ARG A 226 -8.25 14.01 -45.06
C ARG A 226 -7.87 15.13 -46.03
N GLN A 227 -7.00 16.05 -45.63
CA GLN A 227 -6.57 17.19 -46.46
C GLN A 227 -5.69 16.79 -47.64
N ALA A 228 -4.85 15.76 -47.50
CA ALA A 228 -4.02 15.23 -48.59
C ALA A 228 -4.85 14.64 -49.75
N VAL A 229 -6.11 14.26 -49.50
CA VAL A 229 -7.04 13.81 -50.56
C VAL A 229 -7.63 15.00 -51.34
N GLU A 230 -7.75 16.17 -50.72
CA GLU A 230 -8.37 17.36 -51.34
C GLU A 230 -7.39 18.20 -52.19
N GLN A 231 -6.07 18.05 -52.01
CA GLN A 231 -5.06 18.88 -52.70
C GLN A 231 -4.55 18.35 -54.05
N PHE A 232 -5.14 17.29 -54.62
CA PHE A 232 -4.83 16.91 -56.01
C PHE A 232 -5.51 17.89 -56.99
N ARG A 233 -5.02 19.12 -57.07
CA ARG A 233 -5.41 20.07 -58.12
C ARG A 233 -4.57 19.78 -59.36
N VAL A 234 -5.18 19.18 -60.38
CA VAL A 234 -4.55 18.92 -61.68
C VAL A 234 -4.16 20.28 -62.30
N PHE A 235 -2.88 20.67 -62.16
CA PHE A 235 -2.37 21.95 -62.64
C PHE A 235 -2.34 22.04 -64.17
N SER A 236 -2.19 20.91 -64.86
CA SER A 236 -2.38 20.82 -66.30
C SER A 236 -2.97 19.46 -66.69
N PRO A 237 -4.17 19.40 -67.29
CA PRO A 237 -4.72 18.14 -67.79
C PRO A 237 -3.84 17.59 -68.90
N ALA A 238 -3.73 16.26 -69.00
CA ALA A 238 -2.96 15.60 -70.05
C ALA A 238 -3.46 16.04 -71.43
N THR A 239 -2.57 16.63 -72.23
CA THR A 239 -2.89 17.07 -73.60
C THR A 239 -2.57 15.96 -74.59
N TRP A 240 -3.42 15.82 -75.60
CA TRP A 240 -3.24 14.85 -76.66
C TRP A 240 -1.99 15.18 -77.50
N PRO A 241 -1.11 14.21 -77.80
CA PRO A 241 0.08 14.45 -78.60
C PRO A 241 -0.32 14.80 -80.04
N LYS A 242 -0.06 16.03 -80.47
CA LYS A 242 -0.42 16.55 -81.81
C LYS A 242 0.51 16.07 -82.93
N ALA A 243 1.63 15.43 -82.61
CA ALA A 243 2.59 14.90 -83.58
C ALA A 243 3.19 13.57 -83.09
N PRO A 244 3.49 12.64 -84.01
CA PRO A 244 4.13 11.37 -83.66
C PRO A 244 5.54 11.60 -83.10
N PHE A 245 5.81 11.05 -81.91
CA PHE A 245 7.11 11.12 -81.24
C PHE A 245 8.22 10.37 -81.99
N SER A 246 7.86 9.35 -82.77
CA SER A 246 8.75 8.62 -83.69
C SER A 246 7.95 7.80 -84.70
N PRO A 247 8.52 7.41 -85.86
CA PRO A 247 9.78 7.89 -86.43
C PRO A 247 9.61 9.14 -87.32
N ASN A 248 10.69 9.92 -87.44
CA ASN A 248 10.73 11.11 -88.28
C ASN A 248 10.66 10.74 -89.77
N ARG A 249 9.45 10.78 -90.32
CA ARG A 249 9.15 10.42 -91.72
C ARG A 249 10.07 11.12 -92.71
N LEU A 250 10.44 12.38 -92.46
CA LEU A 250 11.35 13.14 -93.32
C LEU A 250 12.78 12.57 -93.35
N ARG A 251 13.32 12.09 -92.21
CA ARG A 251 14.66 11.50 -92.15
C ARG A 251 14.70 10.15 -92.86
N ILE A 252 13.66 9.34 -92.69
CA ILE A 252 13.52 8.06 -93.40
C ILE A 252 13.45 8.30 -94.91
N LEU A 253 12.63 9.27 -95.34
CA LEU A 253 12.48 9.59 -96.75
C LEU A 253 13.78 10.10 -97.38
N LEU A 254 14.49 11.02 -96.70
CA LEU A 254 15.82 11.47 -97.13
C LEU A 254 16.83 10.32 -97.22
N GLY A 255 16.86 9.43 -96.22
CA GLY A 255 17.71 8.24 -96.24
C GLY A 255 17.40 7.31 -97.41
N ALA A 256 16.12 7.07 -97.69
CA ALA A 256 15.68 6.24 -98.81
C ALA A 256 16.08 6.82 -100.17
N VAL A 257 15.96 8.14 -100.35
CA VAL A 257 16.38 8.82 -101.59
C VAL A 257 17.89 8.71 -101.81
N VAL A 258 18.70 8.98 -100.76
CA VAL A 258 20.16 8.86 -100.85
C VAL A 258 20.58 7.43 -101.16
N LEU A 259 20.00 6.45 -100.49
CA LEU A 259 20.29 5.04 -100.72
C LEU A 259 19.87 4.60 -102.14
N GLY A 260 18.72 5.06 -102.62
CA GLY A 260 18.22 4.78 -103.96
C GLY A 260 19.12 5.36 -105.05
N LEU A 261 19.58 6.61 -104.89
CA LEU A 261 20.55 7.22 -105.79
C LEU A 261 21.88 6.45 -105.77
N PHE A 262 22.39 6.11 -104.59
CA PHE A 262 23.64 5.38 -104.45
C PHE A 262 23.57 4.01 -105.16
N LEU A 263 22.53 3.23 -104.91
CA LEU A 263 22.32 1.93 -105.56
C LEU A 263 22.10 2.06 -107.07
N GLY A 264 21.38 3.09 -107.52
CA GLY A 264 21.19 3.38 -108.94
C GLY A 264 22.50 3.72 -109.65
N SER A 265 23.32 4.60 -109.08
CA SER A 265 24.65 4.93 -109.58
C SER A 265 25.57 3.70 -109.61
N LEU A 266 25.55 2.90 -108.54
CA LEU A 266 26.32 1.65 -108.47
C LEU A 266 25.88 0.67 -109.57
N GLY A 267 24.59 0.58 -109.85
CA GLY A 267 24.04 -0.27 -110.90
C GLY A 267 24.47 0.17 -112.31
N VAL A 268 24.55 1.48 -112.58
CA VAL A 268 25.05 2.00 -113.85
C VAL A 268 26.55 1.70 -114.02
N VAL A 269 27.37 1.96 -113.01
CA VAL A 269 28.81 1.66 -113.06
C VAL A 269 29.06 0.15 -113.15
N GLY A 270 28.31 -0.66 -112.40
CA GLY A 270 28.39 -2.12 -112.48
C GLY A 270 27.99 -2.66 -113.84
N ARG A 271 26.98 -2.04 -114.48
CA ARG A 271 26.61 -2.35 -115.87
C ARG A 271 27.73 -2.00 -116.84
N GLU A 272 28.39 -0.86 -116.68
CA GLU A 272 29.53 -0.43 -117.51
C GLU A 272 30.71 -1.41 -117.40
N PHE A 273 31.02 -1.90 -116.19
CA PHE A 273 32.07 -2.93 -116.00
C PHE A 273 31.72 -4.29 -116.61
N MET A 274 30.43 -4.60 -116.80
CA MET A 274 29.97 -5.80 -117.51
C MET A 274 29.80 -5.56 -119.02
N ASP A 275 29.86 -4.31 -119.48
CA ASP A 275 29.85 -3.97 -120.90
C ASP A 275 31.24 -4.24 -121.49
N ARG A 276 31.31 -5.28 -122.33
CA ARG A 276 32.54 -5.67 -123.04
C ARG A 276 32.60 -5.07 -124.45
N SER A 277 31.78 -4.05 -124.75
CA SER A 277 31.77 -3.41 -126.06
C SER A 277 32.94 -2.41 -126.20
N VAL A 278 33.76 -2.60 -127.24
CA VAL A 278 34.97 -1.81 -127.52
C VAL A 278 34.58 -0.57 -128.33
N HIS A 279 34.74 0.62 -127.75
CA HIS A 279 34.26 1.88 -128.34
C HIS A 279 35.36 2.86 -128.78
N ASP A 280 36.64 2.49 -128.65
CA ASP A 280 37.75 3.36 -129.02
C ASP A 280 38.82 2.59 -129.81
N ALA A 281 39.22 3.14 -130.96
CA ALA A 281 40.15 2.52 -131.89
C ALA A 281 41.58 2.47 -131.32
N GLN A 282 41.89 3.31 -130.32
CA GLN A 282 43.22 3.35 -129.70
C GLN A 282 43.45 2.19 -128.71
N THR A 283 42.39 1.63 -128.11
CA THR A 283 42.50 0.52 -127.14
C THR A 283 42.82 -0.82 -127.81
N LEU A 284 42.46 -0.99 -129.08
CA LEU A 284 42.74 -2.22 -129.86
C LEU A 284 44.22 -2.42 -130.19
N GLN A 285 44.99 -1.33 -130.31
CA GLN A 285 46.39 -1.39 -130.74
C GLN A 285 47.33 -1.86 -129.62
N HIS A 286 46.95 -1.66 -128.36
CA HIS A 286 47.81 -1.92 -127.20
C HIS A 286 47.64 -3.32 -126.58
N GLU A 287 46.51 -4.00 -126.81
CA GLU A 287 46.21 -5.31 -126.22
C GLU A 287 46.32 -6.48 -127.23
N TYR A 288 46.25 -6.22 -128.54
CA TYR A 288 46.26 -7.26 -129.57
C TYR A 288 47.29 -7.09 -130.69
N GLU A 289 48.22 -6.11 -130.60
CA GLU A 289 49.38 -5.88 -131.50
C GLU A 289 49.09 -5.97 -133.02
N LEU A 290 47.86 -5.65 -133.44
CA LEU A 290 47.44 -5.71 -134.85
C LEU A 290 47.26 -4.28 -135.42
N PRO A 291 47.82 -3.97 -136.62
CA PRO A 291 47.71 -2.64 -137.20
C PRO A 291 46.28 -2.34 -137.68
N VAL A 292 45.72 -1.23 -137.22
CA VAL A 292 44.39 -0.74 -137.61
C VAL A 292 44.50 -0.07 -138.98
N LEU A 293 43.81 -0.62 -140.00
CA LEU A 293 43.93 -0.20 -141.40
C LEU A 293 42.86 0.81 -141.87
N GLY A 294 41.98 1.27 -140.98
CA GLY A 294 41.02 2.34 -141.27
C GLY A 294 39.88 2.41 -140.27
N GLU A 295 39.44 3.63 -139.94
CA GLU A 295 38.33 3.93 -139.03
C GLU A 295 37.19 4.59 -139.83
N ILE A 296 35.97 4.07 -139.71
CA ILE A 296 34.79 4.64 -140.36
C ILE A 296 34.10 5.56 -139.38
N SER A 297 34.12 6.86 -139.65
CA SER A 297 33.53 7.88 -138.79
C SER A 297 32.00 7.73 -138.71
N THR A 298 31.46 7.63 -137.49
CA THR A 298 30.01 7.59 -137.25
C THR A 298 29.40 8.98 -137.27
N ILE A 299 28.30 9.14 -138.02
CA ILE A 299 27.52 10.38 -138.15
C ILE A 299 26.77 10.65 -136.83
N PRO A 300 26.79 11.87 -136.27
CA PRO A 300 26.02 12.19 -135.08
C PRO A 300 24.53 12.22 -135.38
N VAL A 301 23.75 11.37 -134.71
CA VAL A 301 22.28 11.41 -134.73
C VAL A 301 21.81 12.52 -133.81
N ALA A 302 21.22 13.56 -134.39
CA ALA A 302 20.47 14.59 -133.68
C ALA A 302 19.16 14.00 -133.13
N LEU A 303 18.90 14.21 -131.83
CA LEU A 303 17.58 13.97 -131.25
C LEU A 303 16.92 15.30 -130.84
N VAL A 304 15.87 15.59 -131.60
CA VAL A 304 14.83 16.61 -131.46
C VAL A 304 14.00 16.35 -130.19
N GLY A 305 13.58 17.44 -129.51
CA GLY A 305 12.95 17.40 -128.19
C GLY A 305 11.42 17.25 -128.12
N ASN A 306 10.85 17.96 -127.12
CA ASN A 306 9.45 18.06 -126.66
C ASN A 306 9.01 17.00 -125.61
N GLY A 307 8.26 17.28 -124.55
CA GLY A 307 7.63 18.51 -124.04
C GLY A 307 6.72 18.18 -122.83
N ARG A 308 6.80 19.02 -121.79
CA ARG A 308 5.75 19.50 -120.83
C ARG A 308 4.63 18.59 -120.24
N ARG A 309 4.42 18.83 -118.92
CA ARG A 309 3.21 18.72 -118.03
C ARG A 309 2.90 17.32 -117.48
N ARG A 310 2.52 17.12 -116.20
CA ARG A 310 2.02 17.98 -115.11
C ARG A 310 2.78 17.71 -113.81
#